data_AF-A0A522XAQ7-F1
#
_entry.id   AF-A0A522XAQ7-F1
#
_cell.length_a   1.000
_cell.length_b   1.000
_cell.length_c   1.000
_cell.angle_alpha   90.00
_cell.angle_beta   90.00
_cell.angle_gamma   90.00
#
_symmetry.space_group_name_H-M   'P 1'
#
loop_
_entity.id
_entity.type
_entity.pdbx_description
1 polymer ?
#
loop_
_entity_poly.entity_id
_entity_poly.type
_entity_poly.pdbx_seq_one_letter_code
_entity_poly.pdbx_strand_id
1 'polypeptide(L)'
;MWPFFKKKKQEQDTEIPPFHDGGVNISKTRRTPMRFEQLINDMGDFCDFRYHDVALKFWLPEAANEALEEIADRNGVSMSESLRQLFTTHCYGIYAYQVMIEAIPGIFRESAPPMLSLRAVEPPPGKKRVDTYWVPELGKNVIPVKVWIPKRMRHDLQLLADHIGIKLSQYVREIVIARLLGHGTLPMRPEMLKAEPLPAIDDWCEGREVSMRQAKEDEYRSHLLGERRTEWVNE
;
A
#
# COMPACT_ATOMS: atom_id res chain seq x y z
N MET A 1 12.94 4.77 5.15
CA MET A 1 12.09 4.87 3.94
C MET A 1 11.89 3.44 3.45
N TRP A 2 10.64 2.98 3.31
CA TRP A 2 10.32 1.58 2.98
C TRP A 2 11.04 1.12 1.69
N PRO A 3 11.51 -0.13 1.59
CA PRO A 3 12.38 -0.57 0.48
C PRO A 3 11.79 -0.36 -0.92
N PHE A 4 10.46 -0.39 -1.07
CA PHE A 4 9.78 -0.18 -2.36
C PHE A 4 9.75 1.29 -2.84
N PHE A 5 10.01 2.26 -1.95
CA PHE A 5 10.02 3.69 -2.28
C PHE A 5 11.42 4.26 -2.53
N LYS A 6 12.47 3.43 -2.47
CA LYS A 6 13.81 3.82 -2.95
C LYS A 6 13.67 4.13 -4.44
N LYS A 7 13.56 5.42 -4.80
CA LYS A 7 13.64 5.90 -6.19
C LYS A 7 14.82 5.19 -6.86
N LYS A 8 14.60 4.56 -8.02
CA LYS A 8 15.67 4.19 -8.95
C LYS A 8 16.52 5.44 -9.19
N LYS A 9 17.62 5.57 -8.46
CA LYS A 9 18.65 6.59 -8.68
C LYS A 9 19.92 5.93 -9.21
N GLN A 10 19.74 5.05 -10.19
CA GLN A 10 20.78 4.45 -11.03
C GLN A 10 20.15 4.09 -12.38
N GLU A 11 19.81 5.11 -13.16
CA GLU A 11 19.45 4.98 -14.59
C GLU A 11 19.62 6.38 -15.22
N GLN A 12 20.80 6.98 -15.04
CA GLN A 12 21.24 8.18 -15.76
C GLN A 12 22.73 8.36 -15.48
N ASP A 13 23.55 7.70 -16.30
CA ASP A 13 24.83 8.20 -16.80
C ASP A 13 25.47 7.09 -17.63
N THR A 14 25.03 6.97 -18.87
CA THR A 14 25.90 6.56 -19.98
C THR A 14 25.22 6.98 -21.27
N GLU A 15 25.64 8.12 -21.78
CA GLU A 15 25.40 8.55 -23.16
C GLU A 15 25.82 7.40 -24.09
N ILE A 16 24.88 6.88 -24.88
CA ILE A 16 25.18 5.86 -25.90
C ILE A 16 25.47 6.61 -27.21
N PRO A 17 26.70 6.54 -27.76
CA PRO A 17 27.00 7.04 -29.10
C PRO A 17 26.31 6.16 -30.16
N PRO A 18 26.03 6.67 -31.36
CA PRO A 18 25.36 5.88 -32.37
C PRO A 18 26.35 4.87 -32.94
N PHE A 19 26.04 3.57 -32.92
CA PHE A 19 26.07 2.67 -34.07
C PHE A 19 26.15 1.18 -33.70
N HIS A 20 25.57 0.41 -34.63
CA HIS A 20 25.85 -0.97 -35.05
C HIS A 20 25.16 -2.15 -34.35
N ASP A 21 24.36 -2.82 -35.19
CA ASP A 21 23.95 -4.22 -35.12
C ASP A 21 25.04 -5.11 -34.54
N GLY A 22 24.78 -5.63 -33.35
CA GLY A 22 25.61 -6.62 -32.68
C GLY A 22 24.90 -7.06 -31.42
N GLY A 23 24.34 -8.28 -31.44
CA GLY A 23 23.46 -8.81 -30.41
C GLY A 23 23.98 -8.61 -28.98
N VAL A 24 23.29 -7.76 -28.21
CA VAL A 24 23.52 -7.61 -26.77
C VAL A 24 22.68 -8.65 -26.05
N ASN A 25 23.38 -9.64 -25.52
CA ASN A 25 22.85 -10.65 -24.62
C ASN A 25 22.53 -9.97 -23.28
N ILE A 26 21.30 -9.48 -23.12
CA ILE A 26 20.81 -8.96 -21.83
C ILE A 26 20.73 -10.14 -20.87
N SER A 27 21.79 -10.36 -20.11
CA SER A 27 21.80 -11.35 -19.04
C SER A 27 20.71 -10.96 -18.04
N LYS A 28 19.56 -11.64 -18.10
CA LYS A 28 18.51 -11.59 -17.08
C LYS A 28 19.12 -12.11 -15.78
N THR A 29 19.78 -11.25 -15.00
CA THR A 29 20.20 -11.55 -13.63
C THR A 29 18.96 -11.95 -12.84
N ARG A 30 18.77 -13.26 -12.66
CA ARG A 30 17.71 -13.85 -11.83
C ARG A 30 17.90 -13.27 -10.42
N ARG A 31 16.95 -12.44 -9.96
CA ARG A 31 16.97 -11.91 -8.59
C ARG A 31 16.69 -13.06 -7.63
N THR A 32 17.65 -13.38 -6.77
CA THR A 32 17.46 -14.35 -5.68
C THR A 32 16.34 -13.85 -4.75
N PRO A 33 15.41 -14.71 -4.32
CA PRO A 33 14.40 -14.33 -3.34
C PRO A 33 15.08 -13.86 -2.05
N MET A 34 14.67 -12.69 -1.55
CA MET A 34 15.18 -12.17 -0.29
C MET A 34 14.73 -13.06 0.88
N ARG A 35 15.63 -13.35 1.81
CA ARG A 35 15.28 -13.99 3.08
C ARG A 35 14.49 -13.02 3.96
N PHE A 36 13.70 -13.55 4.88
CA PHE A 36 12.91 -12.74 5.82
C PHE A 36 13.76 -11.71 6.57
N GLU A 37 14.91 -12.11 7.11
CA GLU A 37 15.88 -11.22 7.77
C GLU A 37 16.31 -10.04 6.88
N GLN A 38 16.48 -10.29 5.57
CA GLN A 38 16.84 -9.25 4.61
C GLN A 38 15.68 -8.30 4.31
N LEU A 39 14.43 -8.79 4.36
CA LEU A 39 13.23 -7.95 4.22
C LEU A 39 13.05 -7.02 5.42
N ILE A 40 13.38 -7.48 6.63
CA ILE A 40 13.16 -6.72 7.87
C ILE A 40 14.31 -5.77 8.21
N ASN A 41 15.56 -6.09 7.83
CA ASN A 41 16.75 -5.29 8.15
C ASN A 41 16.65 -3.83 7.66
N ASP A 42 15.87 -3.59 6.60
CA ASP A 42 15.69 -2.27 5.97
C ASP A 42 14.36 -1.58 6.35
N MET A 43 13.55 -2.15 7.26
CA MET A 43 12.27 -1.53 7.67
C MET A 43 12.48 -0.17 8.35
N GLY A 44 13.66 0.02 8.96
CA GLY A 44 14.12 1.26 9.54
C GLY A 44 13.54 1.55 10.91
N ASP A 45 13.95 2.69 11.47
CA ASP A 45 13.43 3.21 12.73
C ASP A 45 12.02 3.81 12.54
N PHE A 46 11.16 3.61 13.54
CA PHE A 46 9.78 4.10 13.64
C PHE A 46 9.60 5.10 14.79
N CYS A 47 10.68 5.55 15.45
CA CYS A 47 10.59 6.55 16.51
C CYS A 47 9.87 7.84 16.08
N ASP A 48 9.91 8.20 14.80
CA ASP A 48 9.21 9.37 14.25
C ASP A 48 7.69 9.24 14.30
N PHE A 49 7.15 8.02 14.40
CA PHE A 49 5.69 7.78 14.49
C PHE A 49 5.09 8.17 15.83
N ARG A 50 5.92 8.45 16.85
CA ARG A 50 5.45 8.98 18.15
C ARG A 50 4.84 10.38 18.03
N TYR A 51 5.22 11.14 16.99
CA TYR A 51 4.80 12.52 16.83
C TYR A 51 3.69 12.65 15.80
N HIS A 52 2.52 13.11 16.26
CA HIS A 52 1.34 13.34 15.42
C HIS A 52 1.28 14.81 14.99
N ASP A 53 2.22 15.23 14.15
CA ASP A 53 2.54 16.64 13.87
C ASP A 53 1.83 17.21 12.64
N VAL A 54 1.13 16.38 11.86
CA VAL A 54 0.43 16.84 10.65
C VAL A 54 -1.04 16.41 10.60
N ALA A 55 -1.92 17.35 10.24
CA ALA A 55 -3.34 17.08 10.06
C ALA A 55 -3.63 16.49 8.68
N LEU A 56 -4.33 15.34 8.67
CA LEU A 56 -4.97 14.76 7.50
C LEU A 56 -6.48 15.03 7.59
N LYS A 57 -7.05 15.58 6.50
CA LYS A 57 -8.47 15.95 6.42
C LYS A 57 -9.14 15.28 5.22
N PHE A 58 -10.26 14.61 5.45
CA PHE A 58 -11.06 13.98 4.41
C PHE A 58 -12.52 13.90 4.86
N TRP A 59 -13.40 13.43 3.98
CA TRP A 59 -14.83 13.31 4.27
C TRP A 59 -15.24 11.85 4.12
N LEU A 60 -16.08 11.33 5.01
CA LEU A 60 -16.62 9.97 4.94
C LEU A 60 -18.13 9.99 4.65
N PRO A 61 -18.66 8.94 4.02
CA PRO A 61 -20.07 8.59 4.12
C PRO A 61 -20.45 8.29 5.57
N GLU A 62 -21.72 8.53 5.92
CA GLU A 62 -22.26 8.31 7.27
C GLU A 62 -22.05 6.86 7.75
N ALA A 63 -22.43 5.87 6.95
CA ALA A 63 -22.24 4.45 7.28
C ALA A 63 -20.77 4.06 7.55
N ALA A 64 -19.81 4.69 6.84
CA ALA A 64 -18.39 4.44 7.08
C ALA A 64 -17.89 5.10 8.37
N ASN A 65 -18.50 6.23 8.76
CA ASN A 65 -18.22 6.87 10.05
C ASN A 65 -18.79 6.04 11.21
N GLU A 66 -20.04 5.57 11.09
CA GLU A 66 -20.67 4.69 12.08
C GLU A 66 -19.85 3.41 12.31
N ALA A 67 -19.42 2.74 11.23
CA ALA A 67 -18.57 1.57 11.32
C ALA A 67 -17.20 1.88 11.97
N LEU A 68 -16.66 3.08 11.73
CA LEU A 68 -15.40 3.52 12.32
C LEU A 68 -15.53 3.80 13.83
N GLU A 69 -16.64 4.41 14.26
CA GLU A 69 -16.97 4.63 15.67
C GLU A 69 -17.16 3.29 16.38
N GLU A 70 -17.97 2.39 15.80
CA GLU A 70 -18.24 1.08 16.39
C GLU A 70 -16.97 0.23 16.56
N ILE A 71 -16.08 0.21 15.57
CA ILE A 71 -14.83 -0.55 15.67
C ILE A 71 -13.85 0.08 16.69
N ALA A 72 -13.84 1.42 16.80
CA ALA A 72 -13.02 2.12 17.80
C ALA A 72 -13.50 1.79 19.22
N ASP A 73 -14.82 1.84 19.45
CA ASP A 73 -15.45 1.50 20.72
C ASP A 73 -15.20 0.04 21.11
N ARG A 74 -15.39 -0.90 20.18
CA ARG A 74 -15.12 -2.34 20.39
C ARG A 74 -13.67 -2.62 20.78
N ASN A 75 -12.73 -1.86 20.24
CA ASN A 75 -11.31 -2.00 20.53
C ASN A 75 -10.85 -1.18 21.75
N GLY A 76 -11.74 -0.37 22.34
CA GLY A 76 -11.41 0.48 23.49
C GLY A 76 -10.38 1.57 23.15
N VAL A 77 -10.36 2.05 21.91
CA VAL A 77 -9.43 3.08 21.43
C VAL A 77 -10.18 4.28 20.85
N SER A 78 -9.53 5.42 20.75
CA SER A 78 -10.13 6.58 20.07
C SER A 78 -10.23 6.37 18.55
N MET A 79 -11.17 7.06 17.90
CA MET A 79 -11.26 7.09 16.44
C MET A 79 -9.93 7.55 15.78
N SER A 80 -9.26 8.55 16.35
CA SER A 80 -7.94 9.01 15.90
C SER A 80 -6.90 7.89 15.94
N GLU A 81 -6.89 7.10 17.02
CA GLU A 81 -6.00 5.96 17.19
C GLU A 81 -6.32 4.84 16.20
N SER A 82 -7.59 4.45 16.05
CA SER A 82 -8.03 3.47 15.05
C SER A 82 -7.59 3.85 13.63
N LEU A 83 -7.75 5.12 13.24
CA LEU A 83 -7.32 5.62 11.94
C LEU A 83 -5.79 5.54 11.77
N ARG A 84 -5.00 5.89 12.80
CA ARG A 84 -3.54 5.76 12.76
C ARG A 84 -3.08 4.32 12.62
N GLN A 85 -3.71 3.39 13.34
CA GLN A 85 -3.42 1.95 13.23
C GLN A 85 -3.76 1.43 11.83
N LEU A 86 -4.91 1.84 11.28
CA LEU A 86 -5.38 1.48 9.95
C LEU A 86 -4.43 2.00 8.86
N PHE A 87 -4.03 3.27 8.91
CA PHE A 87 -3.10 3.84 7.93
C PHE A 87 -1.69 3.24 8.05
N THR A 88 -1.23 2.92 9.26
CA THR A 88 0.05 2.22 9.47
C THR A 88 0.01 0.84 8.82
N THR A 89 -1.03 0.06 9.14
CA THR A 89 -1.21 -1.28 8.57
C THR A 89 -1.34 -1.23 7.06
N HIS A 90 -1.98 -0.20 6.51
CA HIS A 90 -2.10 -0.01 5.08
C HIS A 90 -0.76 0.32 4.40
N CYS A 91 0.03 1.23 4.95
CA CYS A 91 1.30 1.65 4.34
C CYS A 91 2.43 0.65 4.52
N TYR A 92 2.49 -0.03 5.67
CA TYR A 92 3.65 -0.82 6.09
C TYR A 92 3.31 -2.30 6.35
N GLY A 93 2.03 -2.68 6.29
CA GLY A 93 1.59 -4.04 6.57
C GLY A 93 1.48 -4.35 8.07
N ILE A 94 0.88 -5.50 8.35
CA ILE A 94 0.60 -5.96 9.72
C ILE A 94 1.89 -6.24 10.49
N TYR A 95 2.90 -6.85 9.85
CA TYR A 95 4.15 -7.18 10.52
C TYR A 95 4.86 -5.93 11.07
N ALA A 96 4.99 -4.89 10.25
CA ALA A 96 5.57 -3.62 10.67
C ALA A 96 4.79 -2.97 11.81
N TYR A 97 3.46 -3.01 11.72
CA TYR A 97 2.59 -2.52 12.78
C TYR A 97 2.86 -3.24 14.12
N GLN A 98 2.99 -4.57 14.13
CA GLN A 98 3.29 -5.34 15.34
C GLN A 98 4.65 -4.96 15.94
N VAL A 99 5.69 -4.86 15.10
CA VAL A 99 7.02 -4.41 15.53
C VAL A 99 6.98 -3.00 16.14
N MET A 100 6.19 -2.08 15.57
CA MET A 100 6.05 -0.72 16.08
C MET A 100 5.41 -0.68 17.47
N ILE A 101 4.33 -1.43 17.70
CA ILE A 101 3.61 -1.40 18.99
C ILE A 101 4.40 -2.08 20.10
N GLU A 102 5.21 -3.10 19.78
CA GLU A 102 6.11 -3.76 20.72
C GLU A 102 7.27 -2.85 21.12
N ALA A 103 7.90 -2.19 20.14
CA ALA A 103 9.03 -1.29 20.39
C ALA A 103 8.61 0.01 21.10
N ILE A 104 7.37 0.46 20.89
CA ILE A 104 6.86 1.74 21.38
C ILE A 104 5.43 1.56 21.91
N PRO A 105 5.27 1.15 23.18
CA PRO A 105 3.96 1.03 23.79
C PRO A 105 3.18 2.35 23.73
N GLY A 106 1.96 2.31 23.19
CA GLY A 106 1.11 3.49 23.08
C GLY A 106 1.49 4.46 21.96
N ILE A 107 2.29 4.06 20.97
CA ILE A 107 2.73 4.90 19.84
C ILE A 107 1.60 5.68 19.13
N PHE A 108 0.39 5.11 19.08
CA PHE A 108 -0.77 5.73 18.43
C PHE A 108 -1.75 6.40 19.40
N ARG A 109 -1.48 6.38 20.70
CA ARG A 109 -2.30 7.05 21.69
C ARG A 109 -2.10 8.56 21.63
N GLU A 110 -3.11 9.30 22.04
CA GLU A 110 -2.99 10.75 22.18
C GLU A 110 -2.03 11.08 23.33
N SER A 111 -0.77 11.38 23.00
CA SER A 111 0.25 11.77 23.97
C SER A 111 0.24 13.28 24.28
N ALA A 112 -0.57 14.06 23.56
CA ALA A 112 -0.63 15.51 23.63
C ALA A 112 -2.02 15.98 24.09
N PRO A 113 -2.12 17.16 24.75
CA PRO A 113 -3.41 17.74 25.08
C PRO A 113 -4.29 17.89 23.83
N PRO A 114 -5.62 17.75 23.95
CA PRO A 114 -6.54 17.76 22.81
C PRO A 114 -6.35 19.02 21.97
N MET A 115 -5.84 18.86 20.75
CA MET A 115 -5.66 19.97 19.80
C MET A 115 -6.99 20.28 19.11
N LEU A 116 -7.88 20.95 19.84
CA LEU A 116 -9.17 21.42 19.33
C LEU A 116 -8.94 22.47 18.23
N SER A 117 -9.50 22.20 17.06
CA SER A 117 -9.55 23.17 15.96
C SER A 117 -10.96 23.73 15.88
N LEU A 118 -11.27 24.72 16.74
CA LEU A 118 -12.57 25.40 16.81
C LEU A 118 -12.89 26.30 15.61
N ARG A 119 -12.15 26.20 14.51
CA ARG A 119 -12.43 26.98 13.30
C ARG A 119 -13.46 26.25 12.45
N ALA A 120 -14.70 26.70 12.52
CA ALA A 120 -15.67 26.48 11.45
C ALA A 120 -15.03 26.96 10.15
N VAL A 121 -14.85 26.04 9.20
CA VAL A 121 -14.37 26.42 7.87
C VAL A 121 -15.58 27.00 7.15
N GLU A 122 -15.74 28.33 7.22
CA GLU A 122 -16.72 29.00 6.38
C GLU A 122 -16.33 28.79 4.91
N PRO A 123 -17.25 28.24 4.08
CA PRO A 123 -16.97 28.09 2.67
C PRO A 123 -16.81 29.49 2.05
N PRO A 124 -15.80 29.72 1.18
CA PRO A 124 -15.68 30.99 0.48
C PRO A 124 -16.96 31.30 -0.31
N PRO A 125 -17.43 32.56 -0.31
CA PRO A 125 -18.70 32.94 -0.92
C PRO A 125 -18.73 32.53 -2.39
N GLY A 126 -19.79 31.81 -2.79
CA GLY A 126 -20.02 31.36 -4.16
C GLY A 126 -19.38 30.03 -4.58
N LYS A 127 -18.65 29.32 -3.71
CA LYS A 127 -18.05 28.02 -4.06
C LYS A 127 -18.65 26.87 -3.26
N LYS A 128 -19.52 26.08 -3.92
CA LYS A 128 -19.99 24.78 -3.43
C LYS A 128 -18.92 23.74 -3.76
N ARG A 129 -18.18 23.26 -2.77
CA ARG A 129 -17.18 22.19 -2.99
C ARG A 129 -17.92 20.88 -3.27
N VAL A 130 -17.98 20.49 -4.54
CA VAL A 130 -18.53 19.20 -4.99
C VAL A 130 -17.35 18.33 -5.43
N ASP A 131 -16.69 17.70 -4.46
CA ASP A 131 -15.85 16.52 -4.74
C ASP A 131 -16.68 15.29 -4.29
N THR A 132 -17.88 15.10 -4.85
CA THR A 132 -18.73 13.97 -4.48
C THR A 132 -18.32 12.76 -5.29
N TYR A 133 -17.54 11.89 -4.66
CA TYR A 133 -17.52 10.50 -5.05
C TYR A 133 -18.81 9.86 -4.54
N TRP A 134 -19.68 9.45 -5.45
CA TRP A 134 -20.87 8.70 -5.11
C TRP A 134 -20.47 7.23 -5.15
N VAL A 135 -20.47 6.58 -3.99
CA VAL A 135 -20.71 5.15 -3.94
C VAL A 135 -22.23 5.04 -3.84
N PRO A 136 -22.93 4.57 -4.89
CA PRO A 136 -24.40 4.55 -4.91
C PRO A 136 -25.03 3.97 -3.64
N GLU A 137 -24.36 3.00 -3.03
CA GLU A 137 -24.78 2.25 -1.85
C GLU A 137 -24.46 2.97 -0.52
N LEU A 138 -23.41 3.80 -0.45
CA LEU A 138 -23.00 4.50 0.78
C LEU A 138 -23.46 5.96 0.83
N GLY A 139 -24.02 6.48 -0.27
CA GLY A 139 -24.54 7.85 -0.33
C GLY A 139 -23.46 8.92 -0.43
N LYS A 140 -23.74 10.10 0.13
CA LYS A 140 -22.86 11.29 0.02
C LYS A 140 -21.81 11.28 1.12
N ASN A 141 -20.61 11.77 0.79
CA ASN A 141 -19.59 12.06 1.78
C ASN A 141 -19.97 13.34 2.55
N VAL A 142 -20.45 13.21 3.78
CA VAL A 142 -21.01 14.31 4.58
C VAL A 142 -20.28 14.54 5.90
N ILE A 143 -19.56 13.54 6.42
CA ILE A 143 -18.90 13.61 7.72
C ILE A 143 -17.46 14.09 7.55
N PRO A 144 -17.07 15.27 8.07
CA PRO A 144 -15.68 15.74 7.98
C PRO A 144 -14.81 15.06 9.04
N VAL A 145 -13.77 14.37 8.60
CA VAL A 145 -12.76 13.74 9.48
C VAL A 145 -11.48 14.56 9.46
N LYS A 146 -10.93 14.82 10.65
CA LYS A 146 -9.59 15.40 10.85
C LYS A 146 -8.83 14.53 11.85
N VAL A 147 -7.69 13.99 11.42
CA VAL A 147 -6.81 13.19 12.28
C VAL A 147 -5.39 13.74 12.20
N TRP A 148 -4.71 13.82 13.34
CA TRP A 148 -3.29 14.15 13.42
C TRP A 148 -2.46 12.88 13.31
N ILE A 149 -1.58 12.82 12.33
CA ILE A 149 -0.76 11.64 11.98
C ILE A 149 0.72 12.05 11.87
N PRO A 150 1.65 11.08 11.86
CA PRO A 150 3.06 11.38 11.59
C PRO A 150 3.28 11.93 10.19
N LYS A 151 4.18 12.92 10.06
CA LYS A 151 4.55 13.51 8.78
C LYS A 151 4.95 12.48 7.72
N ARG A 152 5.74 11.47 8.11
CA ARG A 152 6.15 10.36 7.23
C ARG A 152 4.94 9.58 6.73
N MET A 153 3.99 9.23 7.60
CA MET A 153 2.77 8.54 7.20
C MET A 153 1.94 9.35 6.19
N ARG A 154 1.78 10.66 6.40
CA ARG A 154 1.09 11.52 5.42
C ARG A 154 1.79 11.52 4.06
N HIS A 155 3.13 11.58 4.06
CA HIS A 155 3.92 11.54 2.84
C HIS A 155 3.77 10.20 2.11
N ASP A 156 3.88 9.09 2.83
CA ASP A 156 3.79 7.75 2.24
C ASP A 156 2.37 7.46 1.69
N LEU A 157 1.32 7.93 2.38
CA LEU A 157 -0.05 7.92 1.85
C LEU A 157 -0.19 8.79 0.58
N GLN A 158 0.49 9.93 0.51
CA GLN A 158 0.46 10.79 -0.67
C GLN A 158 1.16 10.11 -1.85
N LEU A 159 2.32 9.48 -1.65
CA LEU A 159 3.02 8.73 -2.69
C LEU A 159 2.14 7.62 -3.28
N LEU A 160 1.44 6.89 -2.42
CA LEU A 160 0.50 5.86 -2.85
C LEU A 160 -0.70 6.43 -3.62
N ALA A 161 -1.25 7.58 -3.17
CA ALA A 161 -2.32 8.27 -3.87
C ALA A 161 -1.88 8.78 -5.26
N ASP A 162 -0.67 9.33 -5.34
CA ASP A 162 -0.06 9.81 -6.58
C ASP A 162 0.17 8.66 -7.56
N HIS A 163 0.62 7.50 -7.06
CA HIS A 163 0.86 6.31 -7.89
C HIS A 163 -0.41 5.83 -8.61
N ILE A 164 -1.56 5.89 -7.94
CA ILE A 164 -2.85 5.51 -8.54
C ILE A 164 -3.57 6.68 -9.24
N GLY A 165 -2.98 7.88 -9.22
CA GLY A 165 -3.49 9.06 -9.91
C GLY A 165 -4.74 9.70 -9.27
N ILE A 166 -4.91 9.62 -7.95
CA ILE A 166 -6.04 10.27 -7.25
C ILE A 166 -5.59 11.19 -6.11
N LYS A 167 -6.47 12.10 -5.68
CA LYS A 167 -6.18 13.01 -4.57
C LYS A 167 -6.05 12.23 -3.26
N LEU A 168 -5.12 12.63 -2.38
CA LEU A 168 -4.92 12.02 -1.06
C LEU A 168 -6.21 11.88 -0.25
N SER A 169 -7.08 12.90 -0.22
CA SER A 169 -8.34 12.84 0.54
C SER A 169 -9.32 11.80 0.02
N GLN A 170 -9.27 11.52 -1.29
CA GLN A 170 -10.06 10.46 -1.91
C GLN A 170 -9.44 9.10 -1.61
N TYR A 171 -8.11 9.00 -1.72
CA TYR A 171 -7.38 7.78 -1.44
C TYR A 171 -7.60 7.29 0.00
N VAL A 172 -7.41 8.15 0.99
CA VAL A 172 -7.58 7.76 2.40
C VAL A 172 -9.03 7.38 2.72
N ARG A 173 -10.02 8.03 2.09
CA ARG A 173 -11.42 7.64 2.18
C ARG A 173 -11.64 6.23 1.65
N GLU A 174 -11.12 5.94 0.45
CA GLU A 174 -11.23 4.61 -0.16
C GLU A 174 -10.55 3.54 0.72
N ILE A 175 -9.39 3.83 1.32
CA ILE A 175 -8.76 2.90 2.28
C ILE A 175 -9.68 2.65 3.48
N VAL A 176 -10.21 3.70 4.11
CA VAL A 176 -11.07 3.56 5.30
C VAL A 176 -12.31 2.74 4.97
N ILE A 177 -13.00 3.06 3.87
CA ILE A 177 -14.20 2.32 3.42
C ILE A 177 -13.84 0.86 3.12
N ALA A 178 -12.79 0.60 2.35
CA ALA A 178 -12.40 -0.76 1.98
C ALA A 178 -12.05 -1.63 3.18
N ARG A 179 -11.41 -1.05 4.21
CA ARG A 179 -11.00 -1.79 5.41
C ARG A 179 -12.15 -2.03 6.38
N LEU A 180 -13.14 -1.13 6.45
CA LEU A 180 -14.29 -1.27 7.34
C LEU A 180 -15.42 -2.09 6.71
N LEU A 181 -15.72 -1.85 5.44
CA LEU A 181 -16.91 -2.38 4.76
C LEU A 181 -16.56 -3.33 3.60
N GLY A 182 -15.28 -3.58 3.35
CA GLY A 182 -14.80 -4.45 2.29
C GLY A 182 -14.65 -3.76 0.92
N HIS A 183 -13.81 -4.35 0.06
CA HIS A 183 -13.50 -3.78 -1.27
C HIS A 183 -14.69 -3.75 -2.23
N GLY A 184 -15.72 -4.57 -2.03
CA GLY A 184 -16.92 -4.60 -2.87
C GLY A 184 -17.80 -3.35 -2.75
N THR A 185 -17.55 -2.49 -1.77
CA THR A 185 -18.26 -1.21 -1.58
C THR A 185 -17.61 -0.05 -2.33
N LEU A 186 -16.54 -0.30 -3.09
CA LEU A 186 -15.86 0.69 -3.90
C LEU A 186 -15.85 0.23 -5.35
N PRO A 187 -15.87 1.15 -6.32
CA PRO A 187 -15.75 0.75 -7.71
C PRO A 187 -14.35 0.22 -7.98
N MET A 188 -14.29 -0.70 -8.93
CA MET A 188 -13.05 -1.39 -9.30
C MET A 188 -12.01 -0.36 -9.77
N ARG A 189 -10.83 -0.38 -9.12
CA ARG A 189 -9.66 0.39 -9.55
C ARG A 189 -8.71 -0.52 -10.34
N PRO A 190 -8.03 -0.02 -11.38
CA PRO A 190 -6.84 -0.71 -11.89
C PRO A 190 -5.84 -0.89 -10.74
N GLU A 191 -5.15 -2.03 -10.73
CA GLU A 191 -4.34 -2.51 -9.60
C GLU A 191 -3.39 -1.43 -9.04
N MET A 192 -3.28 -1.38 -7.69
CA MET A 192 -2.45 -0.42 -6.95
C MET A 192 -0.98 -0.46 -7.34
N LEU A 193 -0.51 -1.60 -7.86
CA LEU A 193 0.77 -1.80 -8.50
C LEU A 193 0.45 -2.40 -9.85
N LYS A 194 0.93 -1.81 -10.95
CA LYS A 194 1.09 -2.59 -12.17
C LYS A 194 2.20 -3.58 -11.85
N ALA A 195 1.85 -4.74 -11.30
CA ALA A 195 2.73 -5.88 -11.45
C ALA A 195 2.82 -6.06 -12.96
N GLU A 196 4.00 -5.91 -13.55
CA GLU A 196 4.24 -6.60 -14.80
C GLU A 196 4.31 -8.07 -14.40
N PRO A 197 3.27 -8.87 -14.63
CA PRO A 197 3.38 -10.29 -14.39
C PRO A 197 4.51 -10.74 -15.31
N LEU A 198 5.39 -11.61 -14.82
CA LEU A 198 6.33 -12.24 -15.74
C LEU A 198 5.45 -12.93 -16.81
N PRO A 199 5.64 -12.67 -18.11
CA PRO A 199 4.71 -13.12 -19.16
C PRO A 199 4.33 -14.61 -19.06
N ALA A 200 5.29 -15.43 -18.59
CA ALA A 200 5.11 -16.86 -18.37
C ALA A 200 4.07 -17.24 -17.28
N ILE A 201 3.76 -16.36 -16.32
CA ILE A 201 2.78 -16.62 -15.25
C ILE A 201 1.37 -16.42 -15.78
N ASP A 202 1.12 -15.33 -16.51
CA ASP A 202 -0.18 -15.08 -17.15
C ASP A 202 -0.46 -16.15 -18.21
N ASP A 203 0.55 -16.50 -19.02
CA ASP A 203 0.42 -17.55 -20.02
C ASP A 203 0.10 -18.91 -19.38
N TRP A 204 0.69 -19.23 -18.23
CA TRP A 204 0.36 -20.45 -17.47
C TRP A 204 -1.06 -20.42 -16.91
N CYS A 205 -1.47 -19.31 -16.30
CA CYS A 205 -2.80 -19.14 -15.70
C CYS A 205 -3.93 -19.14 -16.73
N GLU A 206 -3.65 -18.65 -17.95
CA GLU A 206 -4.59 -18.64 -19.07
C GLU A 206 -4.56 -19.94 -19.90
N GLY A 207 -3.78 -20.94 -19.49
CA GLY A 207 -3.66 -22.22 -20.19
C GLY A 207 -2.96 -22.13 -21.55
N ARG A 208 -2.21 -21.06 -21.81
CA ARG A 208 -1.36 -20.89 -22.99
C ARG A 208 -0.06 -21.67 -22.83
N GLU A 209 0.55 -22.00 -23.96
CA GLU A 209 1.79 -22.78 -23.99
C GLU A 209 2.96 -21.94 -23.47
N VAL A 210 3.54 -22.36 -22.35
CA VAL A 210 4.72 -21.72 -21.74
C VAL A 210 5.96 -22.50 -22.14
N SER A 211 7.04 -21.81 -22.52
CA SER A 211 8.32 -22.47 -22.83
C SER A 211 8.91 -23.11 -21.58
N MET A 212 8.69 -24.42 -21.44
CA MET A 212 9.20 -25.22 -20.34
C MET A 212 10.66 -25.58 -20.58
N ARG A 213 11.52 -25.32 -19.58
CA ARG A 213 12.90 -25.80 -19.57
C ARG A 213 13.00 -26.97 -18.59
N GLN A 214 13.59 -28.08 -19.04
CA GLN A 214 13.94 -29.17 -18.14
C GLN A 214 14.99 -28.68 -17.12
N ALA A 215 14.62 -28.69 -15.85
CA ALA A 215 15.48 -28.30 -14.73
C ALA A 215 16.02 -29.56 -14.03
N LYS A 216 17.22 -29.45 -13.44
CA LYS A 216 17.75 -30.50 -12.56
C LYS A 216 16.90 -30.59 -11.28
N GLU A 217 16.86 -31.76 -10.64
CA GLU A 217 16.02 -31.98 -9.45
C GLU A 217 16.31 -30.99 -8.31
N ASP A 218 17.58 -30.63 -8.10
CA ASP A 218 17.98 -29.64 -7.09
C ASP A 218 17.49 -28.23 -7.43
N GLU A 219 17.44 -27.87 -8.72
CA GLU A 219 16.87 -26.61 -9.20
C GLU A 219 15.34 -26.64 -9.01
N TYR A 220 14.66 -27.74 -9.34
CA TYR A 220 13.21 -27.92 -9.18
C TYR A 220 12.75 -27.78 -7.72
N ARG A 221 13.44 -28.43 -6.78
CA ARG A 221 13.09 -28.37 -5.34
C ARG A 221 13.19 -26.97 -4.73
N SER A 222 13.93 -26.06 -5.37
CA SER A 222 14.10 -24.67 -4.93
C SER A 222 13.03 -23.70 -5.46
N HIS A 223 12.13 -24.16 -6.33
CA HIS A 223 11.06 -23.35 -6.93
C HIS A 223 9.67 -23.70 -6.36
N LEU A 224 8.82 -22.68 -6.18
CA LEU A 224 7.46 -22.82 -5.62
C LEU A 224 6.45 -23.44 -6.60
N LEU A 225 6.73 -23.40 -7.91
CA LEU A 225 5.85 -23.88 -8.97
C LEU A 225 6.66 -24.69 -9.98
N GLY A 226 6.19 -25.88 -10.31
CA GLY A 226 6.79 -26.77 -11.29
C GLY A 226 5.89 -27.98 -11.57
N GLU A 227 6.05 -28.56 -12.76
CA GLU A 227 5.38 -29.79 -13.17
C GLU A 227 6.42 -30.93 -13.17
N ARG A 228 6.14 -32.02 -12.47
CA ARG A 228 6.99 -33.22 -12.48
C ARG A 228 6.39 -34.27 -13.39
N ARG A 229 7.03 -34.54 -14.53
CA ARG A 229 6.72 -35.71 -15.37
C ARG A 229 7.76 -36.80 -15.10
N THR A 230 7.29 -37.99 -14.79
CA THR A 230 8.14 -39.17 -14.58
C THR A 230 7.98 -40.09 -15.78
N GLU A 231 9.06 -40.30 -16.53
CA GLU A 231 9.14 -41.30 -17.59
C GLU A 231 10.00 -42.47 -17.09
N TRP A 232 9.48 -43.69 -17.16
CA TRP A 232 10.23 -44.89 -16.83
C TRP A 232 10.91 -45.39 -18.11
N VAL A 233 12.23 -45.43 -18.10
CA VAL A 233 13.03 -46.00 -19.19
C VAL A 233 13.50 -47.38 -18.76
N ASN A 234 13.27 -48.40 -19.58
CA ASN A 234 13.82 -49.73 -19.36
C ASN A 234 15.33 -49.72 -19.68
N GLU A 235 16.12 -50.42 -18.87
CA GLU A 235 17.57 -50.61 -19.09
C GLU A 235 17.90 -51.26 -20.43
#